data_AF-A0A7T2LMW8-F1
#
_entry.id   AF-A0A7T2LMW8-F1
#
_cell.length_a   1.000
_cell.length_b   1.000
_cell.length_c   1.000
_cell.angle_alpha   90.00
_cell.angle_beta   90.00
_cell.angle_gamma   90.00
#
_symmetry.space_group_name_H-M   'P 1'
#
loop_
_entity.id
_entity.type
_entity.pdbx_description
1 polymer ?
#
loop_
_entity_poly.entity_id
_entity_poly.type
_entity_poly.pdbx_seq_one_letter_code
_entity_poly.pdbx_strand_id
1 'polypeptide(L)'
;MAAQFTPGPWPVKRSGDGKRYIVGDGLVEGPHGYEVAEVYSDDCDPDEAKANAHLIASAPELVDACEDSLKTLTAETIGTIHMDDPDWYLAVDRAVSKLRAALSKARGETPSTLNLEGERG
;
A
#
# COMPACT_ATOMS: atom_id res chain seq x y z
N MET A 1 -21.34 -6.61 13.63
CA MET A 1 -19.94 -7.00 13.46
C MET A 1 -19.22 -5.83 12.82
N ALA A 2 -17.99 -5.51 13.24
CA ALA A 2 -17.15 -4.60 12.48
C ALA A 2 -16.84 -5.25 11.12
N ALA A 3 -16.82 -4.48 10.03
CA ALA A 3 -16.36 -5.00 8.75
C ALA A 3 -14.89 -5.42 8.90
N GLN A 4 -14.56 -6.66 8.53
CA GLN A 4 -13.19 -7.15 8.55
C GLN A 4 -12.67 -7.16 7.11
N PHE A 5 -11.60 -6.41 6.85
CA PHE A 5 -10.92 -6.42 5.56
C PHE A 5 -10.10 -7.70 5.40
N THR A 6 -9.86 -8.12 4.15
CA THR A 6 -8.93 -9.20 3.86
C THR A 6 -7.52 -8.78 4.31
N PRO A 7 -6.85 -9.54 5.20
CA PRO A 7 -5.51 -9.16 5.65
C PRO A 7 -4.51 -9.13 4.48
N GLY A 8 -3.66 -8.11 4.45
CA GLY A 8 -2.50 -8.03 3.55
C GLY A 8 -1.26 -8.74 4.11
N PRO A 9 -0.14 -8.76 3.38
CA PRO A 9 0.07 -8.17 2.04
C PRO A 9 -0.49 -9.05 0.92
N TRP A 10 -0.96 -8.42 -0.17
CA TRP A 10 -1.45 -9.14 -1.35
C TRP A 10 -0.40 -9.16 -2.47
N PRO A 11 0.18 -10.32 -2.81
CA PRO A 11 1.11 -10.41 -3.94
C PRO A 11 0.39 -10.15 -5.26
N VAL A 12 1.06 -9.46 -6.19
CA VAL A 12 0.61 -9.31 -7.58
C VAL A 12 1.39 -10.30 -8.45
N LYS A 13 0.68 -11.12 -9.22
CA LYS A 13 1.29 -12.05 -10.19
C LYS A 13 0.62 -11.90 -11.54
N ARG A 14 1.35 -12.14 -12.63
CA ARG A 14 0.74 -12.27 -13.95
C ARG A 14 0.23 -13.70 -14.13
N SER A 15 -0.97 -13.86 -14.68
CA SER A 15 -1.55 -15.18 -14.96
C SER A 15 -0.73 -15.97 -15.97
N GLY A 16 -0.82 -17.29 -15.93
CA GLY A 16 -0.09 -18.19 -16.85
C GLY A 16 -0.49 -18.01 -18.32
N ASP A 17 -1.71 -17.54 -18.60
CA ASP A 17 -2.17 -17.19 -19.95
C ASP A 17 -1.77 -15.77 -20.38
N GLY A 18 -1.18 -14.97 -19.47
CA GLY A 18 -0.71 -13.61 -19.72
C GLY A 18 -1.80 -12.56 -19.88
N LYS A 19 -3.08 -12.92 -19.69
CA LYS A 19 -4.25 -12.05 -19.95
C LYS A 19 -4.71 -11.22 -18.76
N ARG A 20 -4.20 -11.51 -17.56
CA ARG A 20 -4.60 -10.82 -16.34
C ARG A 20 -3.48 -10.74 -15.32
N TYR A 21 -3.64 -9.83 -14.38
CA TYR A 21 -2.89 -9.80 -13.14
C TYR A 21 -3.78 -10.31 -12.01
N ILE A 22 -3.25 -11.23 -11.22
CA ILE A 22 -3.88 -11.82 -10.04
C ILE A 22 -3.34 -11.10 -8.81
N VAL A 23 -4.25 -10.58 -7.98
CA VAL A 23 -3.94 -9.96 -6.70
C VAL A 23 -4.33 -10.91 -5.59
N GLY A 24 -3.40 -11.22 -4.70
CA GLY A 24 -3.68 -12.06 -3.54
C GLY A 24 -3.80 -13.55 -3.86
N ASP A 25 -3.10 -14.02 -4.89
CA ASP A 25 -3.06 -15.42 -5.29
C ASP A 25 -2.74 -16.35 -4.11
N GLY A 26 -3.66 -17.28 -3.82
CA GLY A 26 -3.51 -18.30 -2.79
C GLY A 26 -3.57 -17.79 -1.35
N LEU A 27 -4.14 -16.61 -1.09
CA LEU A 27 -4.13 -16.00 0.24
C LEU A 27 -5.00 -16.69 1.30
N VAL A 28 -5.95 -17.54 0.91
CA VAL A 28 -6.82 -18.24 1.86
C VAL A 28 -6.92 -19.72 1.56
N GLU A 29 -6.94 -20.53 2.63
CA GLU A 29 -6.99 -21.98 2.56
C GLU A 29 -8.29 -22.48 1.89
N GLY A 30 -8.11 -23.30 0.87
CA GLY A 30 -9.16 -23.97 0.13
C GLY A 30 -8.55 -24.80 -1.00
N PRO A 31 -9.30 -25.76 -1.58
CA PRO A 31 -8.77 -26.67 -2.62
C PRO A 31 -8.24 -25.94 -3.88
N HIS A 32 -8.58 -24.66 -4.04
CA HIS A 32 -8.11 -23.81 -5.15
C HIS A 32 -7.50 -22.48 -4.69
N GLY A 33 -7.41 -22.24 -3.37
CA GLY A 33 -7.27 -20.88 -2.84
C GLY A 33 -8.41 -19.97 -3.30
N TYR A 34 -8.40 -18.71 -2.86
CA TYR A 34 -9.11 -17.67 -3.59
C TYR A 34 -8.21 -16.46 -3.78
N GLU A 35 -8.38 -15.82 -4.92
CA GLU A 35 -7.74 -14.56 -5.28
C GLU A 35 -8.55 -13.41 -4.67
N VAL A 36 -7.87 -12.30 -4.37
CA VAL A 36 -8.54 -11.08 -3.90
C VAL A 36 -9.16 -10.33 -5.07
N ALA A 37 -8.46 -10.27 -6.21
CA ALA A 37 -8.95 -9.65 -7.44
C ALA A 37 -8.22 -10.17 -8.67
N GLU A 38 -8.90 -10.15 -9.81
CA GLU A 38 -8.32 -10.30 -11.15
C GLU A 38 -8.41 -8.96 -11.89
N VAL A 39 -7.31 -8.51 -12.49
CA VAL A 39 -7.26 -7.32 -13.34
C VAL A 39 -6.96 -7.75 -14.76
N TYR A 40 -7.96 -7.65 -15.63
CA TYR A 40 -7.89 -8.03 -17.03
C TYR A 40 -7.08 -7.02 -17.84
N SER A 41 -6.30 -7.51 -18.82
CA SER A 41 -5.46 -6.69 -19.71
C SER A 41 -5.80 -6.90 -21.19
N ASP A 42 -6.93 -7.53 -21.50
CA ASP A 42 -7.38 -7.80 -22.86
C ASP A 42 -8.03 -6.58 -23.52
N ASP A 43 -8.66 -5.70 -22.72
CA ASP A 43 -9.32 -4.46 -23.17
C ASP A 43 -8.56 -3.17 -22.81
N CYS A 44 -7.38 -3.25 -22.19
CA CYS A 44 -6.56 -2.09 -21.82
C CYS A 44 -5.06 -2.32 -22.04
N ASP A 45 -4.26 -1.26 -21.87
CA ASP A 45 -2.80 -1.37 -21.92
C ASP A 45 -2.30 -2.31 -20.80
N PRO A 46 -1.46 -3.33 -21.10
CA PRO A 46 -0.87 -4.20 -20.08
C PRO A 46 -0.17 -3.47 -18.93
N ASP A 47 0.40 -2.29 -19.18
CA ASP A 47 1.03 -1.47 -18.15
C ASP A 47 -0.02 -0.78 -17.26
N GLU A 48 -1.18 -0.41 -17.81
CA GLU A 48 -2.33 0.10 -17.05
C GLU A 48 -2.94 -1.00 -16.17
N ALA A 49 -3.14 -2.21 -16.71
CA ALA A 49 -3.61 -3.35 -15.94
C ALA A 49 -2.65 -3.68 -14.77
N LYS A 50 -1.34 -3.59 -15.02
CA LYS A 50 -0.31 -3.77 -13.99
C LYS A 50 -0.40 -2.69 -12.90
N ALA A 51 -0.53 -1.42 -13.30
CA ALA A 51 -0.66 -0.31 -12.36
C ALA A 51 -1.92 -0.44 -11.50
N ASN A 52 -3.04 -0.81 -12.10
CA ASN A 52 -4.30 -1.07 -11.40
C ASN A 52 -4.18 -2.23 -10.40
N ALA A 53 -3.48 -3.31 -10.77
CA ALA A 53 -3.23 -4.43 -9.86
C ALA A 53 -2.37 -4.01 -8.64
N HIS A 54 -1.35 -3.18 -8.85
CA HIS A 54 -0.54 -2.62 -7.77
C HIS A 54 -1.34 -1.68 -6.85
N LEU A 55 -2.20 -0.84 -7.42
CA LEU A 55 -3.11 0.01 -6.66
C LEU A 55 -4.03 -0.82 -5.74
N ILE A 56 -4.68 -1.86 -6.28
CA ILE A 56 -5.52 -2.76 -5.49
C ILE A 56 -4.70 -3.46 -4.40
N ALA A 57 -3.52 -3.99 -4.74
CA ALA A 57 -2.64 -4.67 -3.80
C ALA A 57 -2.18 -3.77 -2.63
N SER A 58 -2.19 -2.45 -2.81
CA SER A 58 -1.82 -1.47 -1.78
C SER A 58 -2.96 -1.10 -0.83
N ALA A 59 -4.18 -1.60 -1.04
CA ALA A 59 -5.34 -1.22 -0.23
C ALA A 59 -5.17 -1.43 1.29
N PRO A 60 -4.58 -2.53 1.79
CA PRO A 60 -4.30 -2.68 3.21
C PRO A 60 -3.39 -1.56 3.76
N GLU A 61 -2.28 -1.28 3.08
CA GLU A 61 -1.35 -0.23 3.50
C GLU A 61 -1.94 1.18 3.37
N LEU A 62 -2.80 1.41 2.37
CA LEU A 62 -3.53 2.68 2.21
C LEU A 62 -4.51 2.90 3.36
N VAL A 63 -5.21 1.86 3.83
CA VAL A 63 -6.11 1.96 5.00
C VAL A 63 -5.29 2.32 6.24
N ASP A 64 -4.22 1.58 6.53
CA ASP A 64 -3.34 1.84 7.68
C ASP A 64 -2.79 3.28 7.65
N ALA A 65 -2.35 3.76 6.48
CA ALA A 65 -1.82 5.10 6.31
C ALA A 65 -2.91 6.17 6.49
N CYS A 66 -4.12 5.94 5.97
CA CYS A 66 -5.26 6.85 6.16
C CYS A 66 -5.68 6.94 7.62
N GLU A 67 -5.73 5.81 8.35
CA GLU A 67 -6.11 5.79 9.76
C GLU A 67 -5.10 6.54 10.63
N ASP A 68 -3.81 6.32 10.42
CA ASP A 68 -2.75 7.05 11.16
C ASP A 68 -2.75 8.54 10.83
N SER A 69 -2.97 8.88 9.55
CA SER A 69 -3.10 10.28 9.13
C SER A 69 -4.33 10.93 9.76
N LEU A 70 -5.46 10.23 9.81
CA LEU A 70 -6.68 10.76 10.43
C LEU A 70 -6.48 11.00 11.93
N LYS A 71 -5.93 10.04 12.68
CA LYS A 71 -5.60 10.19 14.11
C LYS A 71 -4.71 11.41 14.36
N THR A 72 -3.76 11.63 13.46
CA THR A 72 -2.81 12.75 13.54
C THR A 72 -3.51 14.07 13.19
N LEU A 73 -4.31 14.11 12.13
CA LEU A 73 -4.87 15.35 11.57
C LEU A 73 -6.24 15.76 12.15
N THR A 74 -6.78 15.08 13.16
CA THR A 74 -8.06 15.47 13.76
C THR A 74 -7.95 16.79 14.54
N ALA A 75 -9.07 17.51 14.63
CA ALA A 75 -9.18 18.77 15.35
C ALA A 75 -8.88 18.65 16.85
N GLU A 76 -9.09 17.47 17.44
CA GLU A 76 -8.71 17.19 18.83
C GLU A 76 -7.19 17.23 19.01
N THR A 77 -6.46 16.64 18.06
CA THR A 77 -5.00 16.66 18.04
C THR A 77 -4.50 18.07 17.70
N ILE A 78 -5.04 18.73 16.67
CA ILE A 78 -4.66 20.09 16.25
C ILE A 78 -4.95 21.15 17.33
N GLY A 79 -6.06 21.03 18.05
CA GLY A 79 -6.46 21.95 19.11
C GLY A 79 -5.64 21.83 20.39
N THR A 80 -4.85 20.76 20.55
CA THR A 80 -3.98 20.51 21.71
C THR A 80 -2.48 20.58 21.39
N ILE A 81 -2.09 20.85 20.14
CA ILE A 81 -0.68 20.96 19.74
C ILE A 81 -0.06 22.17 20.44
N HIS A 82 0.82 21.91 21.40
CA HIS A 82 1.98 22.77 21.60
C HIS A 82 2.90 22.50 20.41
N MET A 83 3.14 23.53 19.56
CA MET A 83 4.02 23.42 18.39
C MET A 83 5.46 22.98 18.74
N ASP A 84 5.77 22.84 20.03
CA ASP A 84 7.06 22.44 20.57
C ASP A 84 7.10 21.00 21.10
N ASP A 85 6.05 20.18 20.92
CA ASP A 85 6.04 18.78 21.36
C ASP A 85 6.79 17.85 20.37
N PRO A 86 7.92 17.26 20.76
CA PRO A 86 8.68 16.34 19.90
C PRO A 86 7.90 15.08 19.50
N ASP A 87 6.98 14.61 20.34
CA ASP A 87 6.22 13.38 20.07
C ASP A 87 5.20 13.60 18.94
N TRP A 88 4.66 14.82 18.82
CA TRP A 88 3.82 15.22 17.71
C TRP A 88 4.57 15.19 16.37
N TYR A 89 5.80 15.73 16.33
CA TYR A 89 6.62 15.69 15.11
C TYR A 89 6.92 14.25 14.67
N LEU A 90 7.22 13.36 15.62
CA LEU A 90 7.44 11.93 15.34
C LEU A 90 6.17 11.25 14.80
N ALA A 91 4.99 11.59 15.33
CA ALA A 91 3.72 11.04 14.85
C ALA A 91 3.41 11.49 13.41
N VAL A 92 3.59 12.78 13.11
CA VAL A 92 3.42 13.31 11.74
C VAL A 92 4.40 12.66 10.76
N ASP A 93 5.68 12.56 11.12
CA ASP A 93 6.70 11.94 10.27
C ASP A 93 6.38 10.46 9.99
N ARG A 94 5.89 9.74 11.00
CA ARG A 94 5.41 8.36 10.85
C ARG A 94 4.24 8.25 9.89
N ALA A 95 3.22 9.10 10.03
CA ALA A 95 2.05 9.11 9.15
C ALA A 95 2.45 9.42 7.69
N VAL A 96 3.30 10.43 7.48
CA VAL A 96 3.82 10.79 6.16
C VAL A 96 4.63 9.64 5.55
N SER A 97 5.48 8.99 6.35
CA SER A 97 6.28 7.84 5.89
C SER A 97 5.40 6.67 5.45
N LYS A 98 4.34 6.35 6.21
CA LYS A 98 3.36 5.31 5.83
C LYS A 98 2.62 5.66 4.55
N LEU A 99 2.17 6.91 4.40
CA LEU A 99 1.52 7.37 3.16
C LEU A 99 2.44 7.25 1.94
N ARG A 100 3.71 7.64 2.08
CA ARG A 100 4.71 7.51 1.00
C ARG A 100 4.93 6.04 0.61
N ALA A 101 5.06 5.15 1.60
CA ALA A 101 5.21 3.72 1.35
C ALA A 101 3.99 3.14 0.63
N ALA A 102 2.77 3.47 1.08
CA ALA A 102 1.55 3.03 0.44
C ALA A 102 1.44 3.56 -1.01
N LEU A 103 1.78 4.83 -1.26
CA LEU A 103 1.81 5.41 -2.61
C LEU A 103 2.87 4.78 -3.53
N SER A 104 4.07 4.51 -3.01
CA SER A 104 5.12 3.78 -3.75
C SER A 104 4.60 2.41 -4.19
N LYS A 105 3.97 1.67 -3.28
CA LYS A 105 3.38 0.36 -3.59
C LYS A 105 2.25 0.47 -4.60
N ALA A 106 1.35 1.45 -4.44
CA ALA A 106 0.24 1.70 -5.35
C ALA A 106 0.71 1.98 -6.79
N ARG A 107 1.86 2.66 -6.93
CA ARG A 107 2.49 2.94 -8.23
C ARG A 107 3.30 1.76 -8.78
N GLY A 108 3.47 0.67 -8.02
CA GLY A 108 4.34 -0.44 -8.38
C GLY A 108 5.84 -0.12 -8.27
N GLU A 109 6.21 0.96 -7.57
CA GLU A 109 7.59 1.35 -7.31
C GLU A 109 8.18 0.49 -6.20
N THR A 110 9.41 0.00 -6.39
CA THR A 110 10.15 -0.67 -5.31
C THR A 110 10.57 0.39 -4.28
N PRO A 111 10.43 0.16 -2.96
CA PRO A 111 10.92 1.09 -1.96
C PRO A 111 12.40 1.35 -2.24
N SER A 112 12.76 2.59 -2.56
CA SER A 112 14.14 2.97 -2.89
C SER A 112 15.01 2.69 -1.66
N THR A 113 15.76 1.59 -1.67
CA THR A 113 16.91 1.44 -0.78
C THR A 113 17.93 2.45 -1.28
N LEU A 114 17.99 3.62 -0.65
CA LEU A 114 19.12 4.54 -0.81
C LEU A 114 20.38 3.75 -0.48
N ASN A 115 21.09 3.30 -1.51
CA ASN A 115 22.42 2.74 -1.37
C ASN A 115 23.33 3.89 -0.94
N LEU A 116 23.60 3.96 0.36
CA LEU A 116 24.68 4.75 0.95
C LEU A 116 26.03 4.07 0.65
N GLU A 117 26.38 3.92 -0.63
CA GLU A 117 27.71 3.49 -1.03
C GLU A 117 28.14 4.31 -2.24
N GLY A 118 29.01 5.30 -2.02
CA GLY A 118 29.55 6.06 -3.14
C GLY A 118 30.31 7.36 -2.89
N GLU A 119 30.85 7.63 -1.70
CA GLU A 119 31.87 8.69 -1.57
C GLU A 119 33.17 8.12 -1.00
N ARG A 120 33.98 7.56 -1.91
CA ARG A 120 35.45 7.56 -1.80
C ARG A 120 36.01 7.90 -3.17
N GLY A 121 36.30 9.18 -3.36
CA GLY A 121 37.19 9.73 -4.38
C GLY A 121 38.13 10.70 -3.69
#